data_AF-A0A970CV44-F1
#
_entry.id   AF-A0A970CV44-F1
#
_cell.length_a   1.000
_cell.length_b   1.000
_cell.length_c   1.000
_cell.angle_alpha   90.00
_cell.angle_beta   90.00
_cell.angle_gamma   90.00
#
_symmetry.space_group_name_H-M   'P 1'
#
loop_
_entity.id
_entity.type
_entity.pdbx_description
1 polymer ?
#
loop_
_entity_poly.entity_id
_entity_poly.type
_entity_poly.pdbx_seq_one_letter_code
_entity_poly.pdbx_strand_id
1 'polypeptide(L)'
;MEIKLKAEVVREKSFDPHFWVKVSYDDGTVKFKNELVSVSRKPPKVNIEYSETIKKYADKIDIKQIELEIMKAIVESLLGNSGKRL
;
A
#
# COMPACT_ATOMS: atom_id res chain seq x y z
N MET A 1 -14.97 11.76 -12.19
CA MET A 1 -14.28 10.51 -12.57
C MET A 1 -14.09 9.71 -11.29
N GLU A 2 -14.34 8.40 -11.32
CA GLU A 2 -14.18 7.54 -10.13
C GLU A 2 -12.74 7.05 -10.06
N ILE A 3 -12.05 7.32 -8.95
CA ILE A 3 -10.68 6.84 -8.72
C ILE A 3 -10.75 5.36 -8.33
N LYS A 4 -10.04 4.51 -9.08
CA LYS A 4 -9.89 3.08 -8.76
C LYS A 4 -8.54 2.86 -8.10
N LEU A 5 -8.56 2.74 -6.77
CA LEU A 5 -7.38 2.48 -5.96
C LEU A 5 -7.53 1.14 -5.24
N LYS A 6 -6.48 0.31 -5.27
CA LYS A 6 -6.44 -0.98 -4.60
C LYS A 6 -5.05 -1.24 -4.03
N ALA A 7 -4.99 -1.60 -2.75
CA ALA A 7 -3.77 -2.04 -2.08
C ALA A 7 -3.94 -3.47 -1.56
N GLU A 8 -2.94 -4.33 -1.76
CA GLU A 8 -2.94 -5.73 -1.30
C GLU A 8 -1.59 -6.10 -0.68
N VAL A 9 -1.61 -6.61 0.55
CA VAL A 9 -0.39 -7.10 1.22
C VAL A 9 0.07 -8.42 0.59
N VAL A 10 1.34 -8.48 0.22
CA VAL A 10 2.02 -9.70 -0.21
C VAL A 10 2.40 -10.49 1.03
N ARG A 11 1.46 -11.33 1.52
CA ARG A 11 1.55 -12.01 2.82
C ARG A 11 2.80 -12.86 2.96
N GLU A 12 3.18 -13.58 1.93
CA GLU A 12 4.35 -14.47 1.91
C GLU A 12 5.69 -13.73 2.01
N LYS A 13 5.71 -12.41 1.80
CA LYS A 13 6.89 -11.55 1.96
C LYS A 13 6.79 -10.60 3.14
N SER A 14 5.68 -10.58 3.88
CA SER A 14 5.38 -9.54 4.86
C SER A 14 5.34 -10.09 6.28
N PHE A 15 6.06 -9.44 7.19
CA PHE A 15 6.04 -9.73 8.62
C PHE A 15 6.31 -8.45 9.39
N ASP A 16 5.50 -8.16 10.42
CA ASP A 16 5.66 -6.95 11.23
C ASP A 16 7.09 -6.84 11.79
N PRO A 17 7.82 -5.72 11.59
CA PRO A 17 7.34 -4.42 11.13
C PRO A 17 7.41 -4.12 9.62
N HIS A 18 7.77 -5.07 8.77
CA HIS A 18 8.02 -4.88 7.34
C HIS A 18 6.95 -5.53 6.44
N PHE A 19 6.39 -4.73 5.54
CA PHE A 19 5.33 -5.16 4.64
C PHE A 19 5.69 -4.85 3.19
N TRP A 20 5.31 -5.75 2.30
CA TRP A 20 5.30 -5.53 0.87
C TRP A 20 3.86 -5.40 0.41
N VAL A 21 3.53 -4.32 -0.28
CA VAL A 21 2.16 -4.00 -0.70
C VAL A 21 2.13 -3.77 -2.20
N LYS A 22 1.23 -4.47 -2.90
CA LYS A 22 0.92 -4.22 -4.31
C LYS A 22 -0.13 -3.13 -4.39
N VAL A 23 0.15 -2.07 -5.15
CA VAL A 23 -0.74 -0.92 -5.32
C VAL A 23 -1.13 -0.81 -6.79
N SER A 24 -2.43 -0.64 -7.03
CA SER A 24 -2.96 -0.31 -8.36
C SER A 24 -3.79 0.97 -8.25
N TYR A 25 -3.64 1.86 -9.22
CA TYR A 25 -4.29 3.17 -9.26
C TYR A 25 -4.73 3.49 -10.69
N ASP A 26 -5.90 4.10 -10.84
CA ASP A 26 -6.42 4.62 -12.10
C ASP A 26 -7.42 5.76 -11.79
N ASP A 27 -7.08 7.00 -12.17
CA ASP A 27 -7.97 8.16 -12.08
C ASP A 27 -8.48 8.64 -13.45
N GLY A 28 -8.23 7.87 -14.51
CA GLY A 28 -8.50 8.22 -15.90
C GLY A 28 -7.37 8.98 -16.62
N THR A 29 -6.39 9.53 -15.88
CA THR A 29 -5.22 10.23 -16.44
C THR A 29 -3.92 9.50 -16.14
N VAL A 30 -3.72 9.12 -14.87
CA VAL A 30 -2.58 8.34 -14.39
C VAL A 30 -3.06 6.93 -14.08
N LYS A 31 -2.30 5.94 -14.57
CA LYS A 31 -2.58 4.53 -14.34
C LYS A 31 -1.33 3.73 -14.08
N PHE A 32 -1.36 2.93 -13.02
CA PHE A 32 -0.36 1.90 -12.75
C PHE A 32 -1.01 0.69 -12.07
N LYS A 33 -0.40 -0.48 -12.22
CA LYS A 33 -1.00 -1.75 -11.79
C LYS A 33 0.04 -2.61 -11.09
N ASN A 34 -0.32 -3.10 -9.90
CA ASN A 34 0.50 -4.01 -9.08
C ASN A 34 1.91 -3.48 -8.80
N GLU A 35 2.06 -2.16 -8.67
CA GLU A 35 3.31 -1.53 -8.28
C GLU A 35 3.67 -1.94 -6.86
N LEU A 36 4.92 -2.35 -6.65
CA LEU A 36 5.35 -2.89 -5.37
C LEU A 36 5.90 -1.76 -4.48
N VAL A 37 5.38 -1.69 -3.27
CA VAL A 37 5.75 -0.69 -2.26
C VAL A 37 6.26 -1.40 -1.01
N SER A 38 7.38 -0.93 -0.48
CA SER A 38 7.96 -1.38 0.80
C SER A 38 7.44 -0.46 1.91
N VAL A 39 6.99 -1.05 3.02
CA VAL A 39 6.50 -0.31 4.20
C VAL A 39 7.19 -0.82 5.45
N SER A 40 7.79 0.08 6.23
CA SER A 40 8.36 -0.22 7.54
C SER A 40 7.64 0.58 8.62
N ARG A 41 7.05 -0.13 9.60
CA ARG A 41 6.34 0.47 10.73
C ARG A 41 7.28 0.57 11.94
N LYS A 42 7.78 1.77 12.22
CA LYS A 42 8.55 2.06 13.44
C LYS A 42 7.87 3.20 14.21
N PRO A 43 6.83 2.88 15.03
CA PRO A 43 6.04 3.89 15.72
C PRO A 43 6.90 4.95 16.44
N PRO A 44 6.51 6.25 16.38
CA PRO A 44 5.30 6.77 15.73
C PRO A 44 5.42 6.92 14.21
N LYS A 45 6.57 6.58 13.62
CA LYS A 45 6.85 6.80 12.20
C LYS A 45 6.48 5.59 11.35
N VAL A 46 6.02 5.86 10.13
CA VAL A 46 5.86 4.85 9.09
C VAL A 46 6.66 5.33 7.89
N ASN A 47 7.56 4.46 7.41
CA ASN A 47 8.35 4.74 6.22
C ASN A 47 7.77 3.95 5.05
N ILE A 48 7.53 4.64 3.94
CA ILE A 48 6.98 4.06 2.71
C ILE A 48 7.97 4.31 1.59
N GLU A 49 8.45 3.24 0.97
CA GLU A 49 9.34 3.29 -0.18
C GLU A 49 8.56 2.96 -1.44
N TYR A 50 8.23 4.01 -2.19
CA TYR A 50 7.52 3.92 -3.46
C TYR A 50 8.39 3.34 -4.57
N SER A 51 7.75 2.59 -5.48
CA SER A 51 8.37 2.22 -6.75
C SER A 51 8.71 3.44 -7.60
N GLU A 52 9.63 3.29 -8.55
CA GLU A 52 9.98 4.38 -9.47
C GLU A 52 8.78 4.87 -10.27
N THR A 53 7.86 3.97 -10.63
CA THR A 53 6.61 4.34 -11.33
C THR A 53 5.79 5.30 -10.48
N ILE A 54 5.55 4.96 -9.20
CA ILE A 54 4.75 5.81 -8.31
C ILE A 54 5.47 7.15 -8.07
N LYS A 55 6.79 7.13 -7.87
CA LYS A 55 7.60 8.36 -7.72
C LYS A 55 7.45 9.31 -8.91
N LYS A 56 7.39 8.81 -10.15
CA LYS A 56 7.18 9.63 -11.36
C LYS A 56 5.84 10.36 -11.39
N TYR A 57 4.86 9.87 -10.64
CA TYR A 57 3.50 10.42 -10.60
C TYR A 57 3.14 11.04 -9.25
N ALA A 58 4.07 11.06 -8.28
CA ALA A 58 3.79 11.51 -6.92
C ALA A 58 3.26 12.95 -6.86
N ASP A 59 3.71 13.84 -7.75
CA ASP A 59 3.25 15.23 -7.85
C ASP A 59 1.93 15.40 -8.62
N LYS A 60 1.41 14.33 -9.23
CA LYS A 60 0.23 14.34 -10.11
C LYS A 60 -0.99 13.65 -9.53
N ILE A 61 -0.82 12.91 -8.43
CA ILE A 61 -1.88 12.11 -7.79
C ILE A 61 -1.98 12.48 -6.31
N ASP A 62 -3.12 12.17 -5.68
CA ASP A 62 -3.25 12.27 -4.23
C ASP A 62 -2.50 11.11 -3.57
N ILE A 63 -1.21 11.33 -3.30
CA ILE A 63 -0.35 10.33 -2.68
C ILE A 63 -0.84 9.94 -1.27
N LYS A 64 -1.50 10.86 -0.54
CA LYS A 64 -2.01 10.57 0.80
C LYS A 64 -3.17 9.58 0.77
N GLN A 65 -4.00 9.64 -0.27
CA GLN A 65 -5.06 8.66 -0.49
C GLN A 65 -4.46 7.25 -0.69
N ILE A 66 -3.35 7.16 -1.43
CA ILE A 66 -2.60 5.90 -1.62
C ILE A 66 -2.03 5.40 -0.28
N GLU A 67 -1.41 6.27 0.50
CA GLU A 67 -0.87 5.93 1.82
C GLU A 67 -1.96 5.38 2.75
N LEU A 68 -3.15 5.99 2.77
CA LEU A 68 -4.29 5.53 3.56
C LEU A 68 -4.74 4.12 3.15
N GLU A 69 -4.86 3.84 1.85
CA GLU A 69 -5.28 2.50 1.39
C GLU A 69 -4.21 1.45 1.69
N ILE A 70 -2.92 1.80 1.59
CA ILE A 70 -1.81 0.94 2.01
C ILE A 70 -1.91 0.61 3.51
N MET A 71 -2.11 1.61 4.37
CA MET A 71 -2.21 1.40 5.81
C MET A 71 -3.42 0.54 6.17
N LYS A 72 -4.57 0.81 5.54
CA LYS A 72 -5.78 0.01 5.70
C LYS A 72 -5.53 -1.47 5.34
N ALA A 73 -4.91 -1.75 4.19
CA ALA A 73 -4.59 -3.12 3.78
C ALA A 73 -3.63 -3.82 4.77
N ILE A 74 -2.66 -3.10 5.34
CA ILE A 74 -1.77 -3.64 6.38
C ILE A 74 -2.55 -3.97 7.65
N VAL A 75 -3.41 -3.06 8.13
CA VAL A 75 -4.24 -3.29 9.32
C VAL A 75 -5.18 -4.48 9.11
N GLU A 76 -5.86 -4.55 7.96
CA GLU A 76 -6.73 -5.67 7.60
C GLU A 76 -5.97 -7.00 7.56
N SER A 77 -4.73 -7.01 7.04
CA SER A 77 -3.87 -8.20 7.03
C SER A 77 -3.52 -8.67 8.45
N LEU A 78 -3.19 -7.73 9.35
CA LEU A 78 -2.85 -8.04 10.74
C LEU A 78 -4.06 -8.56 11.52
N LEU A 79 -5.21 -7.91 11.37
CA LEU A 79 -6.46 -8.33 12.00
C LEU A 79 -6.96 -9.67 11.42
N GLY A 80 -6.84 -9.87 10.11
CA GLY A 80 -7.20 -11.13 9.44
C GLY A 80 -6.36 -12.34 9.89
N ASN A 81 -5.11 -12.12 10.31
CA ASN A 81 -4.28 -13.16 10.94
C ASN A 81 -4.64 -13.42 12.40
N SER A 82 -5.23 -12.45 13.11
CA SER A 82 -5.59 -12.61 14.53
C SER A 82 -6.79 -13.53 14.77
N GLY A 83 -7.61 -13.80 13.74
CA GLY A 83 -8.80 -14.67 13.83
C GLY A 83 -8.60 -16.16 13.48
N LYS A 84 -7.37 -16.60 13.15
CA LYS A 84 -7.06 -18.00 12.75
C LYS A 84 -6.17 -18.76 13.74
N ARG A 85 -6.25 -18.41 15.02
CA ARG A 85 -5.62 -19.16 16.12
C ARG A 85 -6.69 -19.76 17.04
N LEU A 86 -7.39 -20.79 16.57
CA LEU A 86 -8.06 -21.81 17.38
C LEU A 86 -8.10 -23.12 16.57
#